data_AF-A0A2R4C901-F1
#
_entry.id   AF-A0A2R4C901-F1
#
_cell.length_a   1.000
_cell.length_b   1.000
_cell.length_c   1.000
_cell.angle_alpha   90.00
_cell.angle_beta   90.00
_cell.angle_gamma   90.00
#
_symmetry.space_group_name_H-M   'P 1'
#
loop_
_entity.id
_entity.type
_entity.pdbx_description
1 polymer ?
#
loop_
_entity_poly.entity_id
_entity_poly.type
_entity_poly.pdbx_seq_one_letter_code
_entity_poly.pdbx_strand_id
1 'polypeptide(L)'
;MKSWQAWNNRLLIALLLGAASAQASAAPVLSVSATPNPAVRGSTVDLSVLIADVSDLYGYQFSLSFDPSVLRATGVTEGAFLGTGGSTVSGDGGIDNAAGTVSFIYNTLVGPTAGVSGSGTLAHIRFDVIGVGTTPLTFADALFLDSRFDAIDVRIESTPLQAVPEPEAYLMLGVGLVGLAALRRRRAG
;
A
#
# COMPACT_ATOMS: atom_id res chain seq x y z
N MET A 1 -42.69 29.03 -42.83
CA MET A 1 -41.96 29.65 -41.71
C MET A 1 -42.02 28.87 -40.38
N LYS A 2 -42.72 27.73 -40.27
CA LYS A 2 -42.80 26.94 -39.01
C LYS A 2 -41.88 25.71 -38.93
N SER A 3 -41.28 25.28 -40.05
CA SER A 3 -40.40 24.10 -40.11
C SER A 3 -38.93 24.38 -39.77
N TRP A 4 -38.49 25.64 -39.84
CA TRP A 4 -37.09 26.04 -39.61
C TRP A 4 -36.74 26.10 -38.10
N GLN A 5 -37.72 26.42 -37.24
CA GLN A 5 -37.54 26.45 -35.79
C GLN A 5 -37.46 25.06 -35.16
N ALA A 6 -38.09 24.04 -35.76
CA ALA A 6 -38.07 22.67 -35.26
C ALA A 6 -36.69 21.99 -35.42
N TRP A 7 -35.90 22.42 -36.41
CA TRP A 7 -34.55 21.92 -36.63
C TRP A 7 -33.53 22.52 -35.65
N ASN A 8 -33.63 23.83 -35.37
CA ASN A 8 -32.74 24.50 -34.42
C ASN A 8 -32.91 23.99 -32.98
N ASN A 9 -34.13 23.65 -32.54
CA ASN A 9 -34.34 23.07 -31.20
C ASN A 9 -33.80 21.64 -31.06
N ARG A 10 -33.75 20.86 -32.14
CA ARG A 10 -33.16 19.51 -32.12
C ARG A 10 -31.63 19.56 -32.07
N LEU A 11 -31.02 20.53 -32.73
CA LEU A 11 -29.57 20.77 -32.69
C LEU A 11 -29.12 21.31 -31.33
N LEU A 12 -29.93 22.16 -30.67
CA LEU A 12 -29.64 22.67 -29.32
C LEU A 12 -29.72 21.56 -28.25
N ILE A 13 -30.68 20.63 -28.35
CA ILE A 13 -30.80 19.50 -27.43
C ILE A 13 -29.64 18.50 -27.64
N ALA A 14 -29.22 18.25 -28.89
CA ALA A 14 -28.06 17.41 -29.16
C ALA A 14 -26.72 18.03 -28.71
N LEU A 15 -26.57 19.36 -28.77
CA LEU A 15 -25.38 20.05 -28.24
C LEU A 15 -25.32 20.08 -26.70
N LEU A 16 -26.48 20.17 -26.02
CA LEU A 16 -26.55 20.21 -24.56
C LEU A 16 -26.38 18.83 -23.90
N LEU A 17 -26.68 17.72 -24.59
CA LEU A 17 -26.42 16.37 -24.07
C LEU A 17 -24.97 15.89 -24.23
N GLY A 18 -24.15 16.55 -25.05
CA GLY A 18 -22.73 16.22 -25.23
C GLY A 18 -21.78 16.90 -24.23
N ALA A 19 -22.25 17.90 -23.47
CA ALA A 19 -21.40 18.78 -22.67
C ALA A 19 -21.31 18.41 -21.17
N ALA A 20 -21.96 17.32 -20.73
CA ALA A 20 -21.96 16.89 -19.32
C ALA A 20 -21.25 15.55 -19.08
N SER A 21 -20.33 15.17 -19.97
CA SER A 21 -19.29 14.19 -19.63
C SER A 21 -18.30 14.88 -18.70
N ALA A 22 -18.70 15.17 -17.46
CA ALA A 22 -17.72 15.39 -16.40
C ALA A 22 -16.91 14.09 -16.36
N GLN A 23 -15.67 14.13 -16.87
CA GLN A 23 -14.75 13.03 -16.72
C GLN A 23 -14.60 12.85 -15.21
N ALA A 24 -15.25 11.82 -14.66
CA ALA A 24 -15.00 11.39 -13.30
C ALA A 24 -13.56 10.88 -13.30
N SER A 25 -12.62 11.78 -13.02
CA SER A 25 -11.25 11.40 -12.72
C SER A 25 -11.34 10.58 -11.44
N ALA A 26 -10.97 9.30 -11.51
CA ALA A 26 -10.95 8.45 -10.33
C ALA A 26 -9.94 9.03 -9.34
N ALA A 27 -10.34 9.18 -8.07
CA ALA A 27 -9.43 9.63 -7.03
C ALA A 27 -8.23 8.66 -6.94
N PRO A 28 -7.00 9.19 -6.77
CA PRO A 28 -5.81 8.36 -6.61
C PRO A 28 -5.96 7.41 -5.43
N VAL A 29 -5.29 6.25 -5.51
CA VAL A 29 -5.46 5.17 -4.53
C VAL A 29 -4.20 4.98 -3.71
N LEU A 30 -4.30 5.18 -2.40
CA LEU A 30 -3.27 4.81 -1.43
C LEU A 30 -3.52 3.37 -0.97
N SER A 31 -2.55 2.48 -1.15
CA SER A 31 -2.69 1.07 -0.78
C SER A 31 -1.44 0.47 -0.16
N VAL A 32 -1.56 -0.76 0.33
CA VAL A 32 -0.46 -1.55 0.86
C VAL A 32 -0.35 -2.91 0.17
N SER A 33 0.89 -3.37 -0.01
CA SER A 33 1.21 -4.71 -0.48
C SER A 33 2.29 -5.33 0.41
N ALA A 34 1.94 -6.41 1.10
CA ALA A 34 2.83 -7.17 1.97
C ALA A 34 3.41 -8.37 1.21
N THR A 35 4.72 -8.56 1.26
CA THR A 35 5.39 -9.73 0.66
C THR A 35 6.37 -10.35 1.66
N PRO A 36 6.20 -11.63 2.04
CA PRO A 36 5.10 -12.54 1.69
C PRO A 36 3.78 -12.22 2.44
N ASN A 37 2.65 -12.64 1.86
CA ASN A 37 1.33 -12.68 2.50
C ASN A 37 0.55 -13.93 2.00
N PRO A 38 0.29 -14.95 2.85
CA PRO A 38 0.53 -14.99 4.29
C PRO A 38 2.02 -15.06 4.64
N ALA A 39 2.36 -14.46 5.77
CA ALA A 39 3.68 -14.45 6.36
C ALA A 39 3.83 -15.53 7.42
N VAL A 40 5.04 -16.03 7.64
CA VAL A 40 5.29 -17.10 8.60
C VAL A 40 5.81 -16.50 9.90
N ARG A 41 5.31 -16.96 11.05
CA ARG A 41 5.87 -16.54 12.35
C ARG A 41 7.38 -16.82 12.41
N GLY A 42 8.15 -15.86 12.88
CA GLY A 42 9.61 -15.91 12.92
C GLY A 42 10.29 -15.44 11.63
N SER A 43 9.54 -15.17 10.56
CA SER A 43 10.06 -14.56 9.34
C SER A 43 9.96 -13.03 9.38
N THR A 44 10.49 -12.40 8.34
CA THR A 44 10.31 -10.97 8.05
C THR A 44 9.34 -10.78 6.90
N VAL A 45 8.65 -9.64 6.87
CA VAL A 45 7.79 -9.20 5.77
C VAL A 45 8.18 -7.79 5.38
N ASP A 46 8.21 -7.54 4.07
CA ASP A 46 8.36 -6.21 3.51
C ASP A 46 6.98 -5.70 3.07
N LEU A 47 6.57 -4.58 3.64
CA LEU A 47 5.33 -3.89 3.29
C LEU A 47 5.67 -2.70 2.39
N SER A 48 5.13 -2.69 1.17
CA SER A 48 5.21 -1.54 0.28
C SER A 48 3.95 -0.71 0.40
N VAL A 49 4.10 0.60 0.65
CA VAL A 49 3.03 1.59 0.56
C VAL A 49 3.01 2.15 -0.86
N LEU A 50 1.89 2.02 -1.53
CA LEU A 50 1.74 2.29 -2.97
C LEU A 50 0.76 3.43 -3.20
N ILE A 51 1.05 4.25 -4.20
CA ILE A 51 0.10 5.21 -4.77
C ILE A 51 -0.23 4.79 -6.20
N ALA A 52 -1.50 4.92 -6.59
CA ALA A 52 -1.94 4.69 -7.97
C ALA A 52 -2.68 5.90 -8.52
N ASP A 53 -2.42 6.20 -9.81
CA ASP A 53 -3.11 7.19 -10.62
C ASP A 53 -3.13 8.60 -10.02
N VAL A 54 -2.07 8.99 -9.31
CA VAL A 54 -1.93 10.34 -8.76
C VAL A 54 -1.47 11.33 -9.83
N SER A 55 -1.93 12.57 -9.73
CA SER A 55 -1.46 13.66 -10.57
C SER A 55 -0.77 14.71 -9.70
N ASP A 56 0.38 15.18 -10.17
CA ASP A 56 1.13 16.31 -9.60
C ASP A 56 1.52 16.14 -8.11
N LEU A 57 1.78 14.91 -7.63
CA LEU A 57 2.15 14.69 -6.23
C LEU A 57 3.51 15.32 -5.91
N TYR A 58 3.54 16.27 -4.99
CA TYR A 58 4.74 16.99 -4.57
C TYR A 58 5.24 16.57 -3.19
N GLY A 59 4.32 16.25 -2.29
CA GLY A 59 4.66 15.77 -0.96
C GLY A 59 3.54 14.94 -0.35
N TYR A 60 3.92 14.06 0.56
CA TYR A 60 2.96 13.25 1.32
C TYR A 60 3.44 13.03 2.75
N GLN A 61 2.49 12.73 3.61
CA GLN A 61 2.69 12.26 4.96
C GLN A 61 1.59 11.26 5.32
N PHE A 62 1.93 10.22 6.08
CA PHE A 62 0.95 9.33 6.71
C PHE A 62 1.52 8.64 7.94
N SER A 63 0.64 8.09 8.74
CA SER A 63 0.93 7.13 9.80
C SER A 63 0.30 5.79 9.47
N LEU A 64 0.88 4.70 9.95
CA LEU A 64 0.36 3.34 9.77
C LEU A 64 0.26 2.61 11.12
N SER A 65 -0.91 2.03 11.41
CA SER A 65 -1.11 1.17 12.57
C SER A 65 -1.17 -0.31 12.19
N PHE A 66 -0.72 -1.17 13.10
CA PHE A 66 -0.70 -2.63 13.01
C PHE A 66 -0.96 -3.25 14.39
N ASP A 67 -1.22 -4.56 14.44
CA ASP A 67 -1.36 -5.30 15.70
C ASP A 67 0.03 -5.66 16.28
N PRO A 68 0.42 -5.07 17.44
CA PRO A 68 1.74 -5.31 18.05
C PRO A 68 1.88 -6.71 18.66
N SER A 69 0.81 -7.49 18.74
CA SER A 69 0.88 -8.91 19.11
C SER A 69 1.29 -9.81 17.94
N VAL A 70 1.13 -9.34 16.70
CA VAL A 70 1.40 -10.10 15.47
C VAL A 70 2.70 -9.62 14.79
N LEU A 71 2.91 -8.31 14.70
CA LEU A 71 4.04 -7.71 13.99
C LEU A 71 4.88 -6.80 14.89
N ARG A 72 6.14 -6.67 14.54
CA ARG A 72 7.06 -5.67 15.08
C ARG A 72 7.73 -4.93 13.94
N ALA A 73 7.50 -3.63 13.80
CA ALA A 73 8.18 -2.80 12.81
C ALA A 73 9.67 -2.65 13.17
N THR A 74 10.54 -2.83 12.18
CA THR A 74 12.01 -2.80 12.34
C THR A 74 12.68 -1.69 11.55
N GLY A 75 12.01 -1.12 10.56
CA GLY A 75 12.53 0.01 9.81
C GLY A 75 11.55 0.52 8.76
N VAL A 76 11.79 1.76 8.34
CA VAL A 76 11.13 2.39 7.21
C VAL A 76 12.21 2.87 6.26
N THR A 77 11.97 2.78 4.96
CA THR A 77 12.82 3.42 3.96
C THR A 77 11.95 4.09 2.90
N GLU A 78 12.45 5.18 2.34
CA GLU A 78 11.85 5.86 1.21
C GLU A 78 11.63 4.92 0.00
N GLY A 79 10.48 5.07 -0.65
CA GLY A 79 10.17 4.49 -1.94
C GLY A 79 10.52 5.43 -3.09
N ALA A 80 10.78 4.86 -4.27
CA ALA A 80 11.38 5.59 -5.39
C ALA A 80 10.47 6.64 -6.07
N PHE A 81 9.15 6.67 -5.78
CA PHE A 81 8.19 7.42 -6.59
C PHE A 81 8.52 8.91 -6.72
N LEU A 82 8.66 9.64 -5.62
CA LEU A 82 8.98 11.08 -5.67
C LEU A 82 10.39 11.34 -6.19
N GLY A 83 11.35 10.46 -5.93
CA GLY A 83 12.71 10.58 -6.46
C GLY A 83 12.80 10.60 -8.00
N THR A 84 11.74 10.17 -8.70
CA THR A 84 11.65 10.32 -10.17
C THR A 84 11.45 11.76 -10.64
N GLY A 85 10.93 12.64 -9.77
CA GLY A 85 10.68 14.05 -10.05
C GLY A 85 11.85 14.98 -9.71
N GLY A 86 12.80 14.52 -8.89
CA GLY A 86 13.95 15.32 -8.46
C GLY A 86 14.49 14.91 -7.10
N SER A 87 15.30 15.79 -6.50
CA SER A 87 15.79 15.60 -5.12
C SER A 87 14.65 15.67 -4.12
N THR A 88 14.72 14.82 -3.10
CA THR A 88 13.71 14.68 -2.06
C THR A 88 14.26 14.96 -0.66
N VAL A 89 13.35 15.30 0.25
CA VAL A 89 13.59 15.26 1.70
C VAL A 89 12.54 14.34 2.31
N SER A 90 13.01 13.24 2.89
CA SER A 90 12.17 12.21 3.50
C SER A 90 12.43 12.07 5.00
N GLY A 91 11.50 11.44 5.69
CA GLY A 91 11.64 11.03 7.07
C GLY A 91 10.97 9.67 7.31
N ASP A 92 11.70 8.81 8.01
CA ASP A 92 11.30 7.43 8.30
C ASP A 92 10.22 7.32 9.40
N GLY A 93 9.82 8.45 9.99
CA GLY A 93 8.84 8.51 11.06
C GLY A 93 9.34 7.98 12.41
N GLY A 94 8.39 7.81 13.34
CA GLY A 94 8.61 7.24 14.67
C GLY A 94 7.94 5.88 14.82
N ILE A 95 8.73 4.85 15.14
CA ILE A 95 8.23 3.49 15.41
C ILE A 95 7.90 3.34 16.90
N ASP A 96 6.64 3.08 17.22
CA ASP A 96 6.18 2.65 18.54
C ASP A 96 5.55 1.25 18.44
N ASN A 97 6.36 0.24 18.74
CA ASN A 97 5.94 -1.16 18.72
C ASN A 97 5.05 -1.55 19.91
N ALA A 98 4.95 -0.72 20.96
CA ALA A 98 4.04 -0.97 22.07
C ALA A 98 2.62 -0.49 21.70
N ALA A 99 2.52 0.66 21.04
CA ALA A 99 1.27 1.18 20.50
C ALA A 99 0.83 0.53 19.18
N GLY A 100 1.74 -0.14 18.47
CA GLY A 100 1.46 -0.75 17.16
C GLY A 100 1.39 0.30 16.06
N THR A 101 2.26 1.30 16.08
CA THR A 101 2.21 2.42 15.13
C THR A 101 3.57 2.77 14.55
N VAL A 102 3.59 3.15 13.28
CA VAL A 102 4.67 3.89 12.64
C VAL A 102 4.11 5.25 12.24
N SER A 103 4.51 6.29 12.96
CA SER A 103 3.90 7.62 12.84
C SER A 103 4.76 8.54 11.99
N PHE A 104 4.14 9.46 11.25
CA PHE A 104 4.83 10.57 10.59
C PHE A 104 5.89 10.14 9.55
N ILE A 105 5.55 9.16 8.69
CA ILE A 105 6.34 8.87 7.50
C ILE A 105 6.04 9.95 6.48
N TYR A 106 7.07 10.60 5.92
CA TYR A 106 6.86 11.68 4.96
C TYR A 106 7.95 11.73 3.88
N ASN A 107 7.61 12.36 2.77
CA ASN A 107 8.56 12.73 1.71
C ASN A 107 8.03 13.92 0.91
N THR A 108 8.92 14.79 0.46
CA THR A 108 8.60 15.92 -0.41
C THR A 108 9.74 16.22 -1.39
N LEU A 109 9.38 16.70 -2.58
CA LEU A 109 10.33 17.25 -3.55
C LEU A 109 10.97 18.56 -3.04
N VAL A 110 12.18 18.85 -3.54
CA VAL A 110 12.91 20.07 -3.21
C VAL A 110 12.94 21.03 -4.40
N GLY A 111 12.52 22.27 -4.17
CA GLY A 111 12.61 23.37 -5.13
C GLY A 111 11.35 23.54 -5.99
N PRO A 112 11.36 24.51 -6.92
CA PRO A 112 10.19 24.86 -7.74
C PRO A 112 10.03 23.89 -8.92
N THR A 113 9.83 22.62 -8.62
CA THR A 113 9.59 21.55 -9.61
C THR A 113 8.11 21.20 -9.65
N ALA A 114 7.65 20.67 -10.80
CA ALA A 114 6.34 20.03 -10.85
C ALA A 114 6.34 18.77 -9.97
N GLY A 115 5.16 18.35 -9.52
CA GLY A 115 4.96 17.08 -8.83
C GLY A 115 5.00 15.89 -9.78
N VAL A 116 5.10 14.70 -9.20
CA VAL A 116 5.16 13.44 -9.94
C VAL A 116 3.75 12.90 -10.18
N SER A 117 3.47 12.46 -11.41
CA SER A 117 2.20 11.82 -11.77
C SER A 117 2.41 10.36 -12.12
N GLY A 118 1.41 9.52 -11.86
CA GLY A 118 1.41 8.08 -12.16
C GLY A 118 1.24 7.22 -10.92
N SER A 119 1.87 6.05 -10.93
CA SER A 119 1.75 5.04 -9.87
C SER A 119 3.13 4.57 -9.44
N GLY A 120 3.29 4.22 -8.17
CA GLY A 120 4.56 3.71 -7.65
C GLY A 120 4.60 3.56 -6.14
N THR A 121 5.81 3.26 -5.63
CA THR A 121 6.02 3.03 -4.21
C THR A 121 6.42 4.31 -3.50
N LEU A 122 5.67 4.65 -2.44
CA LEU A 122 5.95 5.78 -1.57
C LEU A 122 6.96 5.41 -0.48
N ALA A 123 6.77 4.29 0.19
CA ALA A 123 7.62 3.85 1.30
C ALA A 123 7.67 2.32 1.39
N HIS A 124 8.73 1.82 2.01
CA HIS A 124 8.85 0.43 2.44
C HIS A 124 8.91 0.38 3.96
N ILE A 125 8.13 -0.50 4.57
CA ILE A 125 8.13 -0.73 6.02
C ILE A 125 8.45 -2.21 6.24
N ARG A 126 9.46 -2.48 7.04
CA ARG A 126 9.88 -3.85 7.35
C ARG A 126 9.31 -4.30 8.69
N PHE A 127 8.78 -5.50 8.73
CA PHE A 127 8.22 -6.11 9.92
C PHE A 127 8.88 -7.46 10.23
N ASP A 128 9.10 -7.73 11.51
CA ASP A 128 9.28 -9.09 12.03
C ASP A 128 7.92 -9.66 12.43
N VAL A 129 7.63 -10.91 12.06
CA VAL A 129 6.39 -11.60 12.42
C VAL A 129 6.59 -12.32 13.75
N ILE A 130 6.00 -11.79 14.82
CA ILE A 130 6.19 -12.29 16.19
C ILE A 130 5.03 -13.15 16.69
N GLY A 131 3.84 -12.97 16.10
CA GLY A 131 2.62 -13.71 16.42
C GLY A 131 1.98 -14.37 15.20
N VAL A 132 0.79 -14.94 15.41
CA VAL A 132 -0.06 -15.51 14.36
C VAL A 132 -1.43 -14.85 14.42
N GLY A 133 -2.12 -14.74 13.29
CA GLY A 133 -3.41 -14.06 13.19
C GLY A 133 -3.48 -13.14 11.98
N THR A 134 -4.55 -12.34 11.92
CA THR A 134 -4.72 -11.32 10.89
C THR A 134 -4.51 -9.95 11.52
N THR A 135 -3.59 -9.16 10.98
CA THR A 135 -3.37 -7.78 11.41
C THR A 135 -3.94 -6.82 10.38
N PRO A 136 -4.91 -5.95 10.74
CA PRO A 136 -5.28 -4.84 9.89
C PRO A 136 -4.08 -3.88 9.77
N LEU A 137 -3.95 -3.26 8.61
CA LEU A 137 -2.97 -2.22 8.34
C LEU A 137 -3.74 -0.96 8.03
N THR A 138 -3.78 -0.01 8.96
CA THR A 138 -4.68 1.15 8.84
C THR A 138 -3.88 2.43 8.76
N PHE A 139 -4.20 3.25 7.76
CA PHE A 139 -3.60 4.57 7.62
C PHE A 139 -4.30 5.58 8.52
N ALA A 140 -3.53 6.51 9.06
CA ALA A 140 -4.00 7.67 9.79
C ALA A 140 -3.23 8.91 9.37
N ASP A 141 -3.79 10.09 9.62
CA ASP A 141 -3.15 11.40 9.38
C ASP A 141 -2.57 11.54 7.95
N ALA A 142 -3.27 10.98 6.98
CA ALA A 142 -2.83 10.93 5.60
C ALA A 142 -3.03 12.30 4.93
N LEU A 143 -1.95 12.92 4.47
CA LEU A 143 -1.94 14.21 3.79
C LEU A 143 -1.11 14.08 2.50
N PHE A 144 -1.69 14.50 1.39
CA PHE A 144 -1.04 14.51 0.08
C PHE A 144 -1.21 15.90 -0.52
N LEU A 145 -0.14 16.46 -1.06
CA LEU A 145 -0.11 17.82 -1.59
C LEU A 145 0.39 17.83 -3.02
N ASP A 146 -0.22 18.66 -3.86
CA ASP A 146 0.25 18.94 -5.20
C ASP A 146 1.41 19.96 -5.22
N SER A 147 1.94 20.30 -6.40
CA SER A 147 3.04 21.27 -6.53
C SER A 147 2.65 22.72 -6.19
N ARG A 148 1.35 22.99 -6.02
CA ARG A 148 0.79 24.27 -5.55
C ARG A 148 0.47 24.25 -4.05
N PHE A 149 0.75 23.14 -3.37
CA PHE A 149 0.40 22.86 -1.98
C PHE A 149 -1.11 22.74 -1.74
N ASP A 150 -1.88 22.46 -2.78
CA ASP A 150 -3.29 22.09 -2.65
C ASP A 150 -3.40 20.61 -2.26
N ALA A 151 -4.40 20.29 -1.44
CA ALA A 151 -4.59 18.92 -0.97
C ALA A 151 -5.09 18.00 -2.10
N ILE A 152 -4.53 16.80 -2.16
CA ILE A 152 -4.97 15.71 -3.04
C ILE A 152 -5.75 14.71 -2.19
N ASP A 153 -7.03 14.54 -2.49
CA ASP A 153 -7.85 13.50 -1.86
C ASP A 153 -7.44 12.12 -2.41
N VAL A 154 -7.06 11.22 -1.50
CA VAL A 154 -6.72 9.82 -1.82
C VAL A 154 -7.78 8.88 -1.28
N ARG A 155 -8.09 7.85 -2.06
CA ARG A 155 -8.90 6.72 -1.63
C ARG A 155 -8.01 5.67 -0.98
N ILE A 156 -8.31 5.28 0.25
CA ILE A 156 -7.51 4.32 1.00
C ILE A 156 -8.01 2.90 0.76
N GLU A 157 -7.10 2.02 0.33
CA GLU A 157 -7.33 0.58 0.19
C GLU A 157 -6.29 -0.19 1.00
N SER A 158 -6.68 -0.66 2.18
CA SER A 158 -5.82 -1.50 3.02
C SER A 158 -6.14 -2.97 2.87
N THR A 159 -5.15 -3.79 2.51
CA THR A 159 -5.26 -5.25 2.62
C THR A 159 -4.66 -5.69 3.94
N PRO A 160 -5.34 -6.54 4.73
CA PRO A 160 -4.78 -7.04 5.97
C PRO A 160 -3.64 -8.02 5.68
N LEU A 161 -2.66 -8.06 6.59
CA LEU A 161 -1.58 -9.04 6.55
C LEU A 161 -1.98 -10.27 7.38
N GLN A 162 -1.81 -11.45 6.81
CA GLN A 162 -2.05 -12.71 7.51
C GLN A 162 -0.73 -13.33 7.96
N ALA A 163 -0.64 -13.69 9.23
CA ALA A 163 0.50 -14.37 9.84
C ALA A 163 0.08 -15.79 10.24
N VAL A 164 0.80 -16.79 9.74
CA VAL A 164 0.54 -18.21 9.98
C VAL A 164 1.70 -18.86 10.76
N PRO A 165 1.44 -19.97 11.48
CA PRO A 165 2.51 -20.75 12.11
C PRO A 165 3.53 -21.28 11.08
N GLU A 166 4.71 -21.70 11.56
CA GLU A 166 5.66 -22.44 10.72
C GLU A 166 4.98 -23.68 10.10
N PRO A 167 5.23 -23.99 8.81
CA PRO A 167 4.54 -25.09 8.14
C PRO A 167 4.74 -26.42 8.88
N GLU A 168 3.62 -27.08 9.22
CA GLU A 168 3.64 -28.43 9.83
C GLU A 168 4.31 -29.49 8.93
N ALA A 169 4.61 -29.16 7.67
CA ALA A 169 5.38 -29.98 6.76
C ALA A 169 6.73 -30.43 7.36
N TYR A 170 7.39 -29.61 8.19
CA TYR A 170 8.62 -30.01 8.88
C TYR A 170 8.38 -31.07 9.96
N LEU A 171 7.24 -30.99 10.67
CA LEU A 171 6.83 -32.02 11.63
C LEU A 171 6.53 -33.32 10.89
N MET A 172 5.81 -33.26 9.77
CA MET A 172 5.50 -34.43 8.93
C MET A 172 6.76 -35.05 8.32
N LEU A 173 7.71 -34.23 7.86
CA LEU A 173 9.01 -34.69 7.38
C LEU A 173 9.78 -35.39 8.51
N GLY A 174 9.82 -34.80 9.71
CA GLY A 174 10.45 -35.38 10.88
C GLY A 174 9.84 -36.74 11.26
N VAL A 175 8.51 -36.82 11.33
CA VAL A 175 7.77 -38.06 11.61
C VAL A 175 8.03 -39.10 10.52
N GLY A 176 8.05 -38.70 9.25
CA GLY A 176 8.37 -39.59 8.12
C GLY A 176 9.78 -40.17 8.20
N LEU A 177 10.78 -39.35 8.52
CA LEU A 177 12.17 -39.80 8.71
C LEU A 177 12.32 -40.75 9.91
N VAL A 178 11.64 -40.47 11.02
CA VAL A 178 11.60 -41.36 12.19
C VAL A 178 10.94 -42.69 11.84
N GLY A 179 9.82 -42.66 11.11
CA GLY A 179 9.14 -43.86 10.63
C GLY A 179 10.02 -44.72 9.74
N LEU A 180 10.74 -44.12 8.78
CA LEU A 180 11.68 -44.82 7.90
C LEU A 180 12.84 -45.43 8.68
N ALA A 181 13.39 -44.73 9.68
CA ALA A 181 14.45 -45.26 10.53
C ALA A 181 13.99 -46.45 11.37
N ALA A 182 12.77 -46.39 11.93
CA ALA A 182 12.16 -47.48 12.68
C ALA A 182 11.92 -48.72 11.81
N LEU A 183 11.45 -48.54 10.56
CA LEU A 183 11.27 -49.61 9.59
C LEU A 183 12.61 -50.25 9.19
N ARG A 184 13.67 -49.47 9.05
CA ARG A 184 15.02 -49.99 8.74
C ARG A 184 15.57 -50.84 9.89
N ARG A 185 15.37 -50.44 11.14
CA ARG A 185 15.81 -51.23 12.31
C ARG A 185 15.09 -52.57 12.41
N ARG A 186 13.80 -52.63 12.10
CA ARG A 186 13.00 -53.87 12.09
C ARG A 186 13.40 -54.87 11.01
N ARG A 187 14.06 -54.43 9.92
CA ARG A 187 14.53 -55.33 8.84
C ARG A 187 15.95 -55.86 9.06
N ALA A 188 16.68 -55.31 10.03
CA ALA A 188 18.09 -55.62 10.28
C ALA A 188 18.33 -56.47 11.54
N GLY A 189 17.28 -56.84 12.27
CA GLY A 189 17.30 -57.79 13.39
C GLY A 189 16.27 -58.88 13.15
#